data_AF-A0A3M1N997-F1
#
_entry.id   AF-A0A3M1N997-F1
#
_cell.length_a   1.000
_cell.length_b   1.000
_cell.length_c   1.000
_cell.angle_alpha   90.00
_cell.angle_beta   90.00
_cell.angle_gamma   90.00
#
_symmetry.space_group_name_H-M   'P 1'
#
loop_
_entity.id
_entity.type
_entity.pdbx_description
1 polymer ?
#
loop_
_entity_poly.entity_id
_entity_poly.type
_entity_poly.pdbx_seq_one_letter_code
_entity_poly.pdbx_strand_id
1 'polypeptide(L)' 'DGQAVPPEGVGLRNTRERLQSLYGTAQELTLTPGASGGLEVAIRLPYHTRRDLFTAITETA' A
#
# COMPACT_ATOMS: atom_id res chain seq x y z
N ASP A 1 -27.69 14.03 9.37
CA ASP A 1 -26.82 14.51 8.29
C ASP A 1 -25.79 13.46 7.92
N GLY A 2 -26.03 12.73 6.82
CA GLY A 2 -25.12 11.71 6.31
C GLY A 2 -23.93 12.36 5.64
N GLN A 3 -22.87 12.62 6.41
CA GLN A 3 -21.59 13.04 5.87
C GLN A 3 -21.10 11.99 4.88
N ALA A 4 -20.97 12.39 3.61
CA ALA A 4 -20.30 11.62 2.59
C ALA A 4 -18.90 11.27 3.10
N VAL A 5 -18.72 10.01 3.48
CA VAL A 5 -17.39 9.46 3.73
C VAL A 5 -16.64 9.64 2.39
N PRO A 6 -15.50 10.33 2.35
CA PRO A 6 -14.72 10.42 1.13
C PRO A 6 -14.54 9.01 0.55
N PRO A 7 -14.55 8.85 -0.78
CA PRO A 7 -14.58 7.53 -1.44
C PRO A 7 -13.47 6.60 -0.95
N GLU A 8 -12.38 7.18 -0.46
CA GLU A 8 -11.37 6.54 0.38
C GLU A 8 -11.39 7.14 1.80
N GLY A 9 -11.70 6.32 2.81
CA GLY A 9 -11.53 6.72 4.21
C GLY A 9 -10.06 7.04 4.53
N VAL A 10 -9.82 7.85 5.57
CA VAL A 10 -8.47 8.31 5.99
C VAL A 10 -7.45 7.16 6.09
N GLY A 11 -7.88 5.98 6.56
CA GLY A 11 -7.03 4.80 6.67
C GLY A 11 -6.50 4.27 5.33
N LEU A 12 -7.33 4.25 4.28
CA LEU A 12 -6.91 3.80 2.95
C LEU A 12 -5.95 4.80 2.31
N ARG A 13 -6.22 6.09 2.47
CA ARG A 13 -5.32 7.16 2.01
C ARG A 13 -3.95 7.05 2.67
N ASN A 14 -3.91 6.95 3.99
CA ASN A 14 -2.65 6.80 4.74
C ASN A 14 -1.90 5.53 4.31
N THR A 15 -2.62 4.44 4.06
CA THR A 15 -2.03 3.18 3.61
C THR A 15 -1.42 3.35 2.22
N ARG A 16 -2.12 3.97 1.27
CA ARG A 16 -1.62 4.23 -0.09
C ARG A 16 -0.39 5.13 -0.08
N GLU A 17 -0.42 6.22 0.69
CA GLU A 17 0.72 7.14 0.84
C GLU A 17 1.94 6.43 1.42
N ARG A 18 1.76 5.59 2.43
CA ARG A 18 2.85 4.84 3.04
C ARG A 18 3.43 3.78 2.11
N LEU A 19 2.57 3.07 1.39
CA LEU A 19 3.01 2.10 0.37
C LEU A 19 3.80 2.77 -0.75
N GLN A 20 3.33 3.93 -1.23
CA GLN A 20 4.04 4.73 -2.22
C GLN A 20 5.41 5.20 -1.70
N SER A 21 5.48 5.67 -0.45
CA SER A 21 6.74 6.13 0.14
C SER A 21 7.77 5.02 0.34
N LEU A 22 7.33 3.79 0.62
CA LEU A 22 8.23 2.67 0.93
C LEU A 22 8.63 1.86 -0.31
N TYR A 23 7.71 1.69 -1.26
CA TYR A 23 7.86 0.74 -2.36
C TYR A 23 7.67 1.39 -3.74
N GLY A 24 7.32 2.68 -3.79
CA GLY A 24 7.10 3.40 -5.05
C GLY A 24 6.06 2.72 -5.92
N THR A 25 6.42 2.50 -7.19
CA THR A 25 5.57 1.83 -8.20
C THR A 25 5.64 0.30 -8.15
N ALA A 26 6.47 -0.29 -7.29
CA ALA A 26 6.65 -1.74 -7.20
C ALA A 26 5.62 -2.43 -6.29
N GLN A 27 4.77 -1.66 -5.61
CA GLN A 27 3.64 -2.16 -4.82
C GLN A 27 2.33 -2.09 -5.59
N GLU A 28 1.36 -2.88 -5.14
CA GLU A 28 -0.01 -2.83 -5.61
C GLU A 28 -1.00 -2.91 -4.44
N LEU A 29 -2.02 -2.07 -4.45
CA LEU A 29 -3.16 -2.09 -3.52
C LEU A 29 -4.46 -2.11 -4.32
N THR A 30 -5.18 -3.22 -4.26
CA THR A 30 -6.48 -3.40 -4.92
C THR A 30 -7.60 -3.58 -3.91
N LEU A 31 -8.75 -3.00 -4.24
CA LEU A 31 -9.98 -3.09 -3.48
C LEU A 31 -11.05 -3.64 -4.41
N THR A 32 -11.64 -4.78 -4.08
CA THR A 32 -12.66 -5.44 -4.89
C THR A 32 -13.87 -5.81 -4.03
N PRO A 33 -15.09 -5.77 -4.58
CA PRO A 33 -16.25 -6.35 -3.90
C PRO A 33 -16.00 -7.84 -3.61
N GLY A 34 -16.26 -8.27 -2.38
CA GLY A 34 -16.12 -9.67 -2.00
C GLY A 34 -17.17 -10.55 -2.69
N ALA A 35 -16.80 -11.77 -3.09
CA ALA A 35 -17.67 -12.70 -3.82
C ALA A 35 -18.98 -13.04 -3.09
N SER A 36 -18.98 -13.01 -1.76
CA SER A 36 -20.13 -13.25 -0.89
C SER A 36 -20.61 -11.98 -0.17
N GLY A 37 -20.26 -10.80 -0.70
CA GLY A 37 -20.47 -9.51 -0.06
C GLY A 37 -19.25 -9.01 0.72
N GLY A 38 -19.30 -7.75 1.16
CA GLY A 38 -18.18 -7.09 1.83
C GLY A 38 -17.11 -6.57 0.87
N LEU A 39 -15.91 -6.32 1.40
CA LEU A 39 -14.76 -5.75 0.70
C LEU A 39 -13.56 -6.68 0.84
N GLU A 40 -12.96 -7.06 -0.28
CA GLU A 40 -11.66 -7.70 -0.33
C GLU A 40 -10.58 -6.63 -0.60
N VAL A 41 -9.50 -6.69 0.19
CA VAL A 41 -8.35 -5.80 0.03
C VAL A 41 -7.12 -6.67 -0.16
N ALA A 42 -6.44 -6.51 -1.29
CA ALA A 42 -5.21 -7.21 -1.59
C ALA A 42 -4.04 -6.24 -1.72
N ILE A 43 -2.93 -6.59 -1.08
CA ILE A 43 -1.68 -5.82 -1.10
C ILE A 43 -0.59 -6.75 -1.62
N ARG A 44 0.12 -6.33 -2.68
CA ARG A 44 1.32 -7.02 -3.19
C ARG A 44 2.53 -6.12 -3.01
N LEU A 45 3.58 -6.67 -2.40
CA LEU A 45 4.81 -5.95 -2.09
C LEU A 45 6.00 -6.75 -2.63
N PRO A 46 7.08 -6.07 -3.05
CA PRO A 46 8.34 -6.72 -3.32
C PRO A 46 8.86 -7.43 -2.06
N TYR A 47 9.36 -8.65 -2.24
CA TYR A 47 10.01 -9.38 -1.16
C TYR A 47 11.43 -8.85 -0.97
N HIS A 48 11.67 -8.13 0.12
CA HIS A 48 13.01 -7.69 0.50
C HIS A 48 13.54 -8.53 1.65
N THR A 49 14.78 -8.99 1.50
CA THR A 49 15.56 -9.58 2.57
C THR A 49 16.38 -8.50 3.26
N ARG A 50 16.91 -8.80 4.45
CA ARG A 50 17.83 -7.89 5.15
C ARG A 50 19.02 -7.44 4.30
N ARG A 51 19.45 -8.24 3.31
CA ARG A 51 20.57 -7.88 2.42
C ARG A 51 20.23 -6.71 1.49
N ASP A 52 18.99 -6.60 1.04
CA ASP A 52 18.54 -5.52 0.14
C ASP A 52 18.56 -4.15 0.83
N LEU A 53 18.41 -4.12 2.16
CA LEU A 53 18.45 -2.90 2.97
C LEU A 53 19.89 -2.36 3.16
N PHE A 54 20.92 -3.20 3.04
CA PHE A 54 22.32 -2.76 3.17
C PHE A 54 22.88 -2.16 1.86
N THR A 55 22.40 -2.62 0.70
CA THR A 55 22.86 -2.11 -0.61
C THR A 55 22.45 -0.65 -0.85
N ALA A 56 21.23 -0.26 -0.45
CA ALA A 56 20.74 1.11 -0.63
C ALA A 56 21.52 2.17 0.17
N ILE A 57 22.24 1.76 1.22
CA ILE A 57 23.03 2.67 2.07
C ILE A 57 24.42 2.91 1.47
N THR A 58 24.92 1.96 0.66
CA THR A 58 26.28 1.99 0.10
C THR A 58 26.41 2.64 -1.28
N GLU A 59 25.30 2.85 -2.01
CA GLU A 59 25.33 3.51 -3.34
C GLU A 59 25.33 5.05 -3.30
N THR A 60 25.39 5.66 -2.11
CA THR A 60 25.49 7.13 -1.93
C THR A 60 26.92 7.59 -1.59
N ALA A 61 27.95 6.82 -1.91
CA ALA A 61 29.36 7.18 -1.67
C ALA A 61 30.09 7.62 -2.94
#